data_AF-A0A9R0E0J1-F1
#
_entry.id   AF-A0A9R0E0J1-F1
#
_cell.length_a   1.000
_cell.length_b   1.000
_cell.length_c   1.000
_cell.angle_alpha   90.00
_cell.angle_beta   90.00
_cell.angle_gamma   90.00
#
_symmetry.space_group_name_H-M   'P 1'
#
loop_
_entity.id
_entity.type
_entity.pdbx_description
1 polymer ?
#
loop_
_entity_poly.entity_id
_entity_poly.type
_entity_poly.pdbx_seq_one_letter_code
_entity_poly.pdbx_strand_id
1 'polypeptide(L)'
;MSDITHRKYIRVPSILYGPAGRCRTCGASFPRYEQLRRHALCAHGAGRLPHACTTCGKRFSHAHSLTRHMHNHTKQLYRCVVCKASFARADQLAQHLNSHLANYKRLKP
;
A
#
# COMPACT_ATOMS: atom_id res chain seq x y z
N MET A 1 17.82 24.10 4.68
CA MET A 1 16.61 23.38 5.15
C MET A 1 15.57 23.53 4.06
N SER A 2 15.42 22.49 3.23
CA SER A 2 14.21 21.67 3.06
C SER A 2 13.39 22.06 1.83
N ASP A 3 13.59 21.35 0.71
CA ASP A 3 12.45 20.81 -0.05
C ASP A 3 12.89 19.61 -0.91
N ILE A 4 12.94 18.44 -0.27
CA ILE A 4 13.14 17.14 -0.94
C ILE A 4 11.77 16.68 -1.44
N THR A 5 11.19 17.40 -2.40
CA THR A 5 10.11 16.87 -3.23
C THR A 5 10.49 17.07 -4.68
N HIS A 6 11.43 16.25 -5.13
CA HIS A 6 11.77 16.11 -6.54
C HIS A 6 10.60 15.45 -7.29
N ARG A 7 9.51 16.21 -7.42
CA ARG A 7 8.31 15.95 -8.20
C ARG A 7 8.66 16.15 -9.67
N LYS A 8 9.64 15.40 -10.17
CA LYS A 8 9.82 15.22 -11.62
C LYS A 8 8.59 14.46 -12.10
N TYR A 9 7.64 15.23 -12.63
CA TYR A 9 6.43 14.80 -13.30
C TYR A 9 6.72 13.55 -14.14
N ILE A 10 6.33 12.37 -13.63
CA ILE A 10 6.27 11.16 -14.44
C ILE A 10 5.32 11.52 -15.59
N ARG A 11 5.86 11.75 -16.79
CA ARG A 11 5.06 11.98 -18.01
C ARG A 11 4.16 10.76 -18.17
N VAL A 12 2.92 10.90 -17.76
CA VAL A 12 1.86 9.95 -18.03
C VAL A 12 1.34 10.35 -19.41
N PRO A 13 1.31 9.45 -20.41
CA PRO A 13 0.76 9.80 -21.71
C PRO A 13 -0.65 10.36 -21.54
N SER A 14 -0.90 11.56 -22.05
CA SER A 14 -2.22 12.24 -22.00
C SER A 14 -3.35 11.39 -22.61
N ILE A 15 -2.98 10.32 -23.32
CA ILE A 15 -3.79 9.32 -23.99
C ILE A 15 -4.61 8.45 -23.00
N LEU A 16 -4.26 8.44 -21.70
CA LEU A 16 -4.95 7.63 -20.67
C LEU A 16 -6.14 8.35 -20.00
N TYR A 17 -6.34 9.64 -20.26
CA TYR A 17 -7.39 10.45 -19.63
C TYR A 17 -8.60 10.59 -20.56
N GLY A 18 -9.63 9.77 -20.36
CA GLY A 18 -10.94 9.97 -20.99
C GLY A 18 -11.71 11.13 -20.33
N PRO A 19 -12.67 11.76 -21.03
CA PRO A 19 -13.63 12.66 -20.38
C PRO A 19 -14.41 11.89 -19.30
N ALA A 20 -14.78 12.58 -18.21
CA ALA A 20 -15.61 12.04 -17.11
C ALA A 20 -15.02 10.88 -16.27
N GLY A 21 -13.71 10.90 -15.98
CA GLY A 21 -13.13 9.96 -15.00
C GLY A 21 -13.07 8.51 -15.47
N ARG A 22 -13.18 8.27 -16.79
CA ARG A 22 -13.13 6.93 -17.40
C ARG A 22 -11.75 6.62 -17.99
N CYS A 23 -11.29 5.40 -17.80
CA CYS A 23 -10.10 4.86 -18.44
C CYS A 23 -10.39 4.53 -19.90
N ARG A 24 -9.60 5.09 -20.83
CA ARG A 24 -9.77 4.86 -22.27
C ARG A 24 -9.34 3.44 -22.71
N THR A 25 -8.48 2.79 -21.93
CA THR A 25 -7.91 1.48 -22.29
C THR A 25 -8.83 0.31 -21.91
N CYS A 26 -9.49 0.37 -20.75
CA CYS A 26 -10.36 -0.71 -20.27
C CYS A 26 -11.79 -0.27 -19.94
N GLY A 27 -12.14 1.01 -20.11
CA GLY A 27 -13.48 1.53 -19.86
C GLY A 27 -13.84 1.73 -18.39
N ALA A 28 -12.96 1.39 -17.44
CA ALA A 28 -13.24 1.54 -16.01
C ALA A 28 -13.51 3.00 -15.60
N SER A 29 -14.56 3.23 -14.81
CA SER A 29 -14.97 4.55 -14.35
C SER A 29 -14.52 4.80 -12.91
N PHE A 30 -14.06 6.01 -12.63
CA PHE A 30 -13.55 6.40 -11.32
C PHE A 30 -14.19 7.73 -10.87
N PRO A 31 -14.56 7.85 -9.59
CA PRO A 31 -15.15 9.07 -9.04
C PRO A 31 -14.17 10.24 -8.93
N ARG A 32 -12.85 9.97 -8.95
CA ARG A 32 -11.81 11.00 -8.83
C ARG A 32 -10.69 10.77 -9.83
N TYR A 33 -10.18 11.86 -10.40
CA TYR A 33 -9.08 11.83 -11.36
C TYR A 33 -7.82 11.14 -10.83
N GLU A 34 -7.47 11.31 -9.54
CA GLU A 34 -6.32 10.65 -8.93
C GLU A 34 -6.44 9.12 -8.98
N GLN A 35 -7.65 8.59 -8.80
CA GLN A 35 -7.91 7.15 -8.84
C GLN A 35 -7.78 6.61 -10.26
N LEU A 36 -8.31 7.33 -11.26
CA LEU A 36 -8.11 7.02 -12.68
C LEU A 36 -6.62 7.04 -13.05
N ARG A 37 -5.89 8.08 -12.66
CA ARG A 37 -4.45 8.21 -12.92
C ARG A 37 -3.67 7.07 -12.31
N ARG A 38 -3.96 6.70 -11.06
CA ARG A 38 -3.32 5.57 -10.39
C ARG A 38 -3.66 4.25 -11.09
N HIS A 39 -4.93 4.01 -11.41
CA HIS A 39 -5.36 2.84 -12.17
C HIS A 39 -4.57 2.71 -13.47
N ALA A 40 -4.52 3.78 -14.26
CA ALA A 40 -3.82 3.80 -15.54
C ALA A 40 -2.32 3.48 -15.36
N LEU A 41 -1.67 4.03 -14.34
CA LEU A 41 -0.26 3.75 -14.02
C LEU A 41 -0.03 2.31 -13.55
N CYS A 42 -0.95 1.71 -12.81
CA CYS A 42 -0.75 0.38 -12.21
C CYS A 42 -1.18 -0.76 -13.16
N ALA A 43 -2.27 -0.57 -13.89
CA ALA A 43 -2.86 -1.59 -14.75
C ALA A 43 -2.34 -1.54 -16.19
N HIS A 44 -1.93 -0.36 -16.67
CA HIS A 44 -1.52 -0.15 -18.07
C HIS A 44 -0.14 0.51 -18.21
N GLY A 45 0.40 1.10 -17.15
CA GLY A 45 1.72 1.73 -17.16
C GLY A 45 2.81 0.74 -16.80
N ALA A 46 3.47 0.15 -17.80
CA ALA A 46 4.59 -0.80 -17.70
C ALA A 46 5.57 -0.54 -16.52
N GLY A 47 5.24 -1.01 -15.31
CA GLY A 47 6.00 -0.77 -14.09
C GLY A 47 6.11 0.69 -13.61
N ARG A 48 5.30 1.63 -14.13
CA ARG A 48 5.40 3.08 -13.81
C ARG A 48 4.73 3.47 -12.49
N LEU A 49 4.93 2.64 -11.46
CA LEU A 49 4.41 2.88 -10.12
C LEU A 49 5.14 4.06 -9.47
N PRO A 50 4.46 5.05 -8.89
CA PRO A 50 5.08 6.31 -8.48
C PRO A 50 6.02 6.18 -7.26
N HIS A 51 5.82 5.19 -6.40
CA HIS A 51 6.57 5.06 -5.16
C HIS A 51 7.55 3.89 -5.26
N ALA A 52 8.85 4.13 -5.08
CA ALA A 52 9.87 3.09 -5.12
C ALA A 52 10.51 2.91 -3.75
N CYS A 53 10.76 1.65 -3.37
CA CYS A 53 11.61 1.31 -2.24
C CYS A 53 13.06 1.67 -2.57
N THR A 54 13.67 2.48 -1.72
CA THR A 54 15.08 2.87 -1.86
C THR A 54 16.05 1.73 -1.52
N THR A 55 15.59 0.72 -0.78
CA THR A 55 16.43 -0.42 -0.37
C THR A 55 16.46 -1.53 -1.42
N CYS A 56 15.33 -1.90 -2.01
CA CYS A 56 15.25 -3.04 -2.94
C CYS A 56 14.72 -2.69 -4.34
N GLY A 57 14.42 -1.41 -4.61
CA GLY A 57 13.92 -0.96 -5.92
C GLY A 57 12.47 -1.33 -6.24
N LYS A 58 11.81 -2.15 -5.40
CA LYS A 58 10.41 -2.54 -5.58
C LYS A 58 9.48 -1.34 -5.60
N ARG A 59 8.52 -1.30 -6.53
CA ARG A 59 7.63 -0.15 -6.72
C ARG A 59 6.19 -0.43 -6.26
N PHE A 60 5.49 0.62 -5.83
CA PHE A 60 4.17 0.59 -5.21
C PHE A 60 3.25 1.68 -5.77
N SER A 61 1.96 1.35 -5.83
CA SER A 61 0.87 2.23 -6.29
C SER A 61 0.50 3.34 -5.32
N HIS A 62 0.81 3.16 -4.03
CA HIS A 62 0.46 4.09 -2.96
C HIS A 62 1.61 4.29 -1.98
N ALA A 63 1.71 5.49 -1.42
CA ALA A 63 2.69 5.82 -0.39
C ALA A 63 2.54 4.93 0.86
N HIS A 64 1.32 4.74 1.39
CA HIS A 64 1.10 3.88 2.56
C HIS A 64 1.54 2.42 2.32
N SER A 65 1.45 1.93 1.08
CA SER A 65 1.90 0.59 0.72
C SER A 65 3.42 0.49 0.73
N LEU A 66 4.13 1.52 0.25
CA LEU A 66 5.57 1.63 0.39
C LEU A 66 5.97 1.74 1.88
N THR A 67 5.34 2.62 2.65
CA THR A 67 5.61 2.76 4.10
C THR A 67 5.46 1.44 4.83
N ARG A 68 4.36 0.71 4.57
CA ARG A 68 4.15 -0.63 5.12
C ARG A 68 5.24 -1.61 4.68
N HIS A 69 5.62 -1.59 3.42
CA HIS A 69 6.70 -2.45 2.92
C HIS A 69 8.05 -2.17 3.58
N MET A 70 8.37 -0.91 3.91
CA MET A 70 9.62 -0.58 4.59
C MET A 70 9.75 -1.25 5.97
N HIS A 71 8.64 -1.63 6.61
CA HIS A 71 8.66 -2.42 7.85
C HIS A 71 9.24 -3.83 7.66
N ASN A 72 9.29 -4.34 6.43
CA ASN A 72 9.95 -5.61 6.15
C ASN A 72 11.49 -5.46 6.08
N HIS A 73 11.99 -4.25 5.84
CA HIS A 73 13.42 -3.96 5.84
C HIS A 73 13.93 -3.62 7.24
N THR A 74 13.09 -3.05 8.11
CA THR A 74 13.40 -2.88 9.52
C THR A 74 13.06 -4.16 10.30
N LYS A 75 14.04 -4.79 10.96
CA LYS A 75 13.87 -6.05 11.73
C LYS A 75 13.02 -5.91 13.01
N GLN A 76 12.08 -4.97 13.06
CA GLN A 76 11.27 -4.71 14.24
C GLN A 76 9.95 -5.48 14.15
N LEU A 77 9.99 -6.72 14.64
CA LEU A 77 8.78 -7.55 14.72
C LEU A 77 7.92 -7.13 15.90
N TYR A 78 6.61 -7.03 15.66
CA TYR A 78 5.60 -6.86 16.69
C TYR A 78 5.37 -8.21 17.36
N ARG A 79 5.60 -8.30 18.67
CA ARG A 79 5.56 -9.57 19.39
C ARG A 79 4.32 -9.70 20.27
N CYS A 80 3.63 -10.82 20.15
CA CYS A 80 2.50 -11.14 21.00
C CYS A 80 2.95 -11.31 22.45
N VAL A 81 2.29 -10.62 23.37
CA VAL A 81 2.61 -10.71 24.79
C VAL A 81 2.21 -12.05 25.39
N VAL A 82 1.16 -12.68 24.86
CA VAL A 82 0.56 -13.94 25.33
C VAL A 82 1.38 -15.16 24.87
N CYS A 83 1.51 -15.36 23.55
CA CYS A 83 2.15 -16.57 23.00
C CYS A 83 3.54 -16.34 22.38
N LYS A 84 4.06 -15.10 22.46
CA LYS A 84 5.40 -14.74 21.94
C LYS A 84 5.58 -14.86 20.41
N ALA A 85 4.51 -15.16 19.66
CA ALA A 85 4.49 -15.10 18.20
C ALA A 85 4.88 -13.71 17.69
N SER A 86 5.60 -13.67 16.57
CA SER A 86 6.16 -12.44 16.00
C SER A 86 5.50 -12.11 14.66
N PHE A 87 5.15 -10.85 14.47
CA PHE A 87 4.43 -10.35 13.30
C PHE A 87 5.20 -9.21 12.66
N ALA A 88 5.18 -9.14 11.33
CA ALA A 88 5.84 -8.06 10.59
C ALA A 88 5.12 -6.71 10.75
N ARG A 89 3.86 -6.70 11.18
CA ARG A 89 3.01 -5.49 11.24
C ARG A 89 2.12 -5.46 12.47
N ALA A 90 1.85 -4.24 12.97
CA ALA A 90 0.99 -4.02 14.13
C ALA A 90 -0.45 -4.50 13.92
N ASP A 91 -1.02 -4.32 12.73
CA ASP A 91 -2.39 -4.77 12.42
C ASP A 91 -2.53 -6.29 12.42
N GLN A 92 -1.49 -7.02 12.00
CA GLN A 92 -1.45 -8.47 12.11
C GLN A 92 -1.41 -8.92 13.57
N LEU A 93 -0.60 -8.26 14.41
CA LEU A 93 -0.59 -8.53 15.84
C LEU A 93 -1.95 -8.24 16.48
N ALA A 94 -2.58 -7.10 16.14
CA ALA A 94 -3.90 -6.74 16.67
C ALA A 94 -4.97 -7.77 16.29
N GLN A 95 -5.00 -8.21 15.03
CA GLN A 95 -5.91 -9.27 14.58
C GLN A 95 -5.63 -10.61 15.29
N HIS A 96 -4.36 -10.94 15.50
CA HIS A 96 -3.97 -12.13 16.26
C HIS A 96 -4.38 -12.05 17.74
N LEU A 97 -4.27 -10.89 18.39
CA LEU A 97 -4.72 -10.73 19.78
C LEU A 97 -6.23 -10.99 19.93
N ASN A 98 -7.03 -10.68 18.90
CA ASN A 98 -8.45 -11.02 18.89
C ASN A 98 -8.70 -12.54 18.92
N SER A 99 -7.81 -13.37 18.35
CA SER A 99 -7.97 -14.83 18.45
C SER A 99 -7.69 -15.33 19.87
N HIS A 100 -6.79 -14.70 20.62
CA HIS A 100 -6.63 -15.01 22.04
C HIS A 100 -7.89 -14.65 22.83
N LEU A 101 -8.45 -13.45 22.63
CA LEU A 101 -9.70 -13.02 23.29
C LEU A 101 -10.90 -13.91 22.94
N ALA A 102 -10.99 -14.38 21.69
CA ALA A 102 -12.03 -15.34 21.28
C ALA A 102 -11.89 -16.69 22.02
N ASN A 103 -10.67 -17.17 22.24
CA ASN A 103 -10.41 -18.38 23.01
C ASN A 103 -10.67 -18.19 24.52
N TYR A 104 -10.37 -17.01 25.08
CA TYR A 104 -10.71 -16.68 26.47
C TYR A 104 -12.23 -16.72 26.75
N LYS A 105 -13.08 -16.40 25.76
CA LYS A 105 -14.55 -16.49 25.91
C LYS A 105 -15.08 -17.93 25.95
N ARG A 106 -14.33 -18.92 25.45
CA ARG A 106 -14.70 -20.35 25.51
C ARG A 106 -14.22 -21.06 26.78
N LEU A 107 -13.37 -20.41 27.57
CA LEU A 107 -12.78 -20.94 28.81
C LEU A 107 -13.38 -20.32 30.07
N LYS A 108 -14.44 -19.51 29.95
CA LYS A 108 -15.23 -19.10 31.13
C LYS A 108 -16.26 -20.19 31.44
N PRO A 109 -16.29 -20.72 32.69
CA PRO A 109 -17.32 -21.67 33.13
C PRO A 109 -18.72 -21.06 33.11
#